data_AF-A0AAT9GP92-F1
#
_entry.id   AF-A0AAT9GP92-F1
#
_cell.length_a   1.000
_cell.length_b   1.000
_cell.length_c   1.000
_cell.angle_alpha   90.00
_cell.angle_beta   90.00
_cell.angle_gamma   90.00
#
_symmetry.space_group_name_H-M   'P 1'
#
loop_
_entity.id
_entity.type
_entity.pdbx_description
1 polymer ?
#
loop_
_entity_poly.entity_id
_entity_poly.type
_entity_poly.pdbx_seq_one_letter_code
_entity_poly.pdbx_strand_id
1 'polypeptide(L)'
;MSRPQTKWTCGFCGKPIYWDELFTFLSNKAVVHYTCLRERAVKTSKVSQDVIKVVLDSLEDELNKIVIYKQRINQVGDNEEIKKVLDQTEKDAEKNAAQFTRLVEKLSNVIG
;
A
#
# COMPACT_ATOMS: atom_id res chain seq x y z
N MET A 1 9.34 -19.68 12.72
CA MET A 1 10.16 -18.50 12.37
C MET A 1 9.35 -17.25 12.70
N SER A 2 9.93 -16.25 13.36
CA SER A 2 9.25 -14.99 13.71
C SER A 2 9.03 -14.13 12.47
N ARG A 3 7.81 -13.64 12.24
CA ARG A 3 7.51 -12.69 11.15
C ARG A 3 8.31 -11.41 11.36
N PRO A 4 9.11 -10.94 10.38
CA PRO A 4 9.93 -9.76 10.55
C PRO A 4 9.03 -8.52 10.63
N GLN A 5 9.07 -7.84 11.78
CA GLN A 5 8.29 -6.63 12.03
C GLN A 5 8.94 -5.42 11.36
N THR A 6 8.12 -4.50 10.87
CA THR A 6 8.58 -3.18 10.45
C THR A 6 8.78 -2.24 11.66
N LYS A 7 9.29 -1.03 11.41
CA LYS A 7 9.34 0.03 12.41
C LYS A 7 8.00 0.74 12.65
N TRP A 8 6.98 0.45 11.83
CA TRP A 8 5.72 1.19 11.86
C TRP A 8 4.64 0.44 12.66
N THR A 9 3.76 1.23 13.25
CA THR A 9 2.53 0.78 13.89
C THR A 9 1.36 1.37 13.12
N CYS A 10 0.33 0.57 12.88
CA CYS A 10 -0.83 1.01 12.11
C CYS A 10 -1.60 2.11 12.87
N GLY A 11 -1.72 3.29 12.26
CA GLY A 11 -2.43 4.44 12.83
C GLY A 11 -3.93 4.25 13.04
N PHE A 12 -4.53 3.16 12.54
CA PHE A 12 -5.94 2.81 12.76
C PHE A 12 -6.18 1.80 13.88
N CYS A 13 -5.46 0.66 13.89
CA CYS A 13 -5.70 -0.41 14.86
C CYS A 13 -4.65 -0.47 15.99
N GLY A 14 -3.59 0.34 15.93
CA GLY A 14 -2.52 0.37 16.93
C GLY A 14 -1.61 -0.87 16.95
N LYS A 15 -1.80 -1.82 16.02
CA LYS A 15 -0.99 -3.04 15.93
C LYS A 15 0.28 -2.79 15.10
N PRO A 16 1.38 -3.51 15.39
CA PRO A 16 2.56 -3.49 14.54
C PRO A 16 2.24 -3.89 13.09
N ILE A 17 2.97 -3.32 12.14
CA ILE A 17 2.94 -3.72 10.74
C ILE A 17 4.12 -4.65 10.48
N TYR A 18 3.89 -5.76 9.78
CA TYR A 18 4.93 -6.72 9.37
C TYR A 18 5.29 -6.57 7.89
N TRP A 19 6.50 -6.96 7.50
CA TRP A 19 6.97 -6.81 6.11
C TRP A 19 6.19 -7.66 5.09
N ASP A 20 5.48 -8.70 5.55
CA ASP A 20 4.60 -9.54 4.74
C ASP A 20 3.16 -9.01 4.67
N GLU A 21 2.88 -7.84 5.25
CA GLU A 21 1.57 -7.18 5.19
C GLU A 21 1.60 -6.00 4.22
N LEU A 22 0.47 -5.80 3.52
CA LEU A 22 0.29 -4.59 2.72
C LEU A 22 -0.04 -3.41 3.63
N PHE A 23 0.65 -2.29 3.41
CA PHE A 23 0.43 -1.04 4.14
C PHE A 23 0.63 0.16 3.21
N THR A 24 0.08 1.31 3.61
CA THR A 24 0.24 2.56 2.86
C THR A 24 0.40 3.77 3.79
N PHE A 25 0.84 4.89 3.21
CA PHE A 25 1.10 6.15 3.88
C PHE A 25 -0.03 7.16 3.63
N LEU A 26 -0.70 7.55 4.70
CA LEU A 26 -1.74 8.57 4.69
C LEU A 26 -1.15 9.99 4.66
N SER A 27 -1.98 10.97 4.32
CA SER A 27 -1.61 12.40 4.17
C SER A 27 -1.21 13.03 5.50
N ASN A 28 -1.80 12.57 6.58
CA ASN A 28 -1.45 12.94 7.94
C ASN A 28 -0.19 12.24 8.47
N LYS A 29 0.62 11.62 7.59
CA LYS A 29 1.86 10.89 7.89
C LYS A 29 1.66 9.59 8.68
N ALA A 30 0.43 9.16 8.94
CA ALA A 30 0.17 7.85 9.53
C ALA A 30 0.45 6.74 8.51
N VAL A 31 1.01 5.63 8.98
CA VAL A 31 1.12 4.39 8.21
C VAL A 31 0.00 3.47 8.66
N VAL A 32 -0.71 2.84 7.73
CA VAL A 32 -1.84 1.98 8.04
C VAL A 32 -1.79 0.69 7.26
N HIS A 33 -2.26 -0.41 7.86
CA HIS A 33 -2.55 -1.64 7.13
C HIS A 33 -3.55 -1.32 6.01
N TYR A 34 -3.30 -1.90 4.83
CA TYR A 34 -4.23 -1.80 3.72
C TYR A 34 -5.61 -2.34 4.09
N THR A 35 -5.68 -3.45 4.82
CA THR A 35 -6.95 -4.04 5.30
C THR A 35 -7.73 -3.09 6.21
N CYS A 36 -7.05 -2.44 7.16
CA CYS A 36 -7.68 -1.43 8.02
C CYS A 36 -8.18 -0.22 7.21
N LEU A 37 -7.41 0.23 6.21
CA LEU A 37 -7.84 1.28 5.30
C LEU A 37 -9.07 0.86 4.49
N ARG A 38 -9.05 -0.34 3.89
CA ARG A 38 -10.14 -0.90 3.08
C ARG A 38 -11.44 -0.98 3.87
N GLU A 39 -11.41 -1.56 5.06
CA GLU A 39 -12.58 -1.67 5.93
C GLU A 39 -13.15 -0.30 6.30
N ARG A 40 -12.28 0.65 6.68
CA ARG A 40 -12.71 1.99 7.09
C ARG A 40 -13.23 2.80 5.91
N ALA A 41 -12.59 2.71 4.75
CA ALA A 41 -12.99 3.41 3.53
C ALA A 41 -14.37 2.96 3.05
N VAL A 42 -14.65 1.66 3.04
CA VAL A 42 -15.97 1.12 2.66
C VAL A 42 -17.08 1.59 3.61
N LYS A 43 -16.80 1.66 4.93
CA LYS A 43 -17.76 2.12 5.94
C LYS A 43 -18.02 3.62 5.92
N THR A 44 -17.07 4.41 5.44
CA THR A 44 -17.11 5.89 5.48
C THR A 44 -17.09 6.53 4.08
N SER A 45 -17.41 5.74 3.06
CA SER A 45 -17.40 6.17 1.66
C SER A 45 -18.43 7.27 1.39
N LYS A 46 -18.02 8.27 0.61
CA LYS A 46 -18.88 9.34 0.07
C LYS A 46 -19.48 8.97 -1.29
N VAL A 47 -19.02 7.87 -1.87
CA VAL A 47 -19.48 7.30 -3.14
C VAL A 47 -20.05 5.90 -2.92
N SER A 48 -20.67 5.31 -3.96
CA SER A 48 -21.20 3.95 -3.87
C SER A 48 -20.10 2.93 -3.52
N GLN A 49 -20.50 1.84 -2.87
CA GLN A 49 -19.55 0.81 -2.45
C GLN A 49 -18.81 0.17 -3.63
N ASP A 50 -19.48 0.00 -4.78
CA ASP A 50 -18.84 -0.59 -5.95
C ASP A 50 -17.76 0.34 -6.53
N VAL A 51 -18.00 1.66 -6.51
CA VAL A 51 -17.02 2.64 -6.99
C VAL A 51 -15.80 2.74 -6.08
N ILE A 52 -15.99 2.79 -4.75
CA ILE A 52 -14.82 2.84 -3.83
C ILE A 52 -14.02 1.54 -3.87
N LYS A 53 -14.68 0.38 -4.07
CA LYS A 53 -13.99 -0.91 -4.22
C LYS A 53 -13.06 -0.93 -5.42
N VAL A 54 -13.45 -0.38 -6.56
CA VAL A 54 -12.54 -0.28 -7.73
C VAL A 54 -11.25 0.47 -7.38
N VAL A 55 -11.33 1.56 -6.63
CA VAL A 55 -10.15 2.33 -6.20
C VAL A 55 -9.32 1.53 -5.19
N LEU A 56 -9.97 0.85 -4.26
CA LEU A 56 -9.31 0.02 -3.25
C LEU A 56 -8.61 -1.20 -3.88
N ASP A 57 -9.23 -1.86 -4.85
CA ASP A 57 -8.65 -2.99 -5.59
C ASP A 57 -7.45 -2.50 -6.41
N SER A 58 -7.57 -1.35 -7.07
CA SER A 58 -6.44 -0.72 -7.78
C SER A 58 -5.27 -0.41 -6.84
N LEU A 59 -5.55 0.09 -5.63
CA LEU A 59 -4.53 0.31 -4.61
C LEU A 59 -3.87 -1.01 -4.17
N GLU A 60 -4.67 -2.06 -3.95
CA GLU A 60 -4.16 -3.37 -3.56
C GLU A 60 -3.22 -3.95 -4.62
N ASP A 61 -3.58 -3.83 -5.90
CA ASP A 61 -2.76 -4.26 -7.02
C ASP A 61 -1.40 -3.56 -7.05
N GLU A 62 -1.36 -2.22 -6.86
CA GLU A 62 -0.10 -1.48 -6.81
C GLU A 62 0.75 -1.86 -5.59
N LEU A 63 0.13 -2.07 -4.43
CA LEU A 63 0.83 -2.53 -3.22
C LEU A 63 1.42 -3.94 -3.41
N ASN A 64 0.68 -4.84 -4.05
CA ASN A 64 1.18 -6.18 -4.40
C ASN A 64 2.33 -6.13 -5.41
N LYS A 65 2.25 -5.26 -6.42
CA LYS A 65 3.33 -5.06 -7.40
C LYS A 65 4.62 -4.63 -6.71
N ILE A 66 4.56 -3.71 -5.74
CA ILE A 66 5.74 -3.30 -4.94
C ILE A 66 6.41 -4.51 -4.27
N VAL A 67 5.63 -5.35 -3.59
CA VAL A 67 6.16 -6.56 -2.92
C VAL A 67 6.81 -7.51 -3.93
N ILE A 68 6.13 -7.74 -5.05
CA ILE A 68 6.62 -8.63 -6.12
C ILE A 68 7.92 -8.07 -6.73
N TYR A 69 8.01 -6.77 -7.01
CA TYR A 69 9.21 -6.18 -7.58
C TYR A 69 10.38 -6.25 -6.61
N LYS A 70 10.19 -5.96 -5.32
CA LYS A 70 11.23 -6.12 -4.29
C LYS A 70 11.75 -7.55 -4.22
N GLN A 71 10.88 -8.55 -4.30
CA GLN A 71 11.29 -9.96 -4.36
C GLN A 71 12.09 -10.26 -5.63
N ARG A 72 11.65 -9.76 -6.79
CA ARG A 72 12.32 -9.97 -8.08
C ARG A 72 13.69 -9.29 -8.14
N ILE A 73 13.83 -8.08 -7.60
CA ILE A 73 15.13 -7.38 -7.51
C ILE A 73 16.16 -8.25 -6.78
N ASN A 74 15.75 -8.90 -5.69
CA ASN A 74 16.62 -9.82 -4.94
C ASN A 74 16.97 -11.11 -5.70
N GLN A 75 16.20 -11.48 -6.74
CA GLN A 75 16.43 -12.70 -7.55
C GLN A 75 17.31 -12.47 -8.78
N VAL A 76 17.44 -11.21 -9.23
CA VAL A 76 18.14 -10.85 -10.48
C VAL A 76 19.67 -10.97 -10.38
N GLY A 77 20.23 -11.21 -9.18
CA GLY A 77 21.67 -11.41 -8.99
C GLY A 77 22.46 -10.13 -9.23
N ASP A 78 23.47 -10.16 -10.11
CA ASP A 78 24.35 -9.01 -10.39
C ASP A 78 24.02 -8.27 -11.70
N ASN A 79 22.86 -8.56 -12.32
CA ASN A 79 22.45 -7.85 -13.53
C ASN A 79 21.90 -6.45 -13.20
N GLU A 80 22.80 -5.48 -13.19
CA GLU A 80 22.51 -4.07 -12.84
C GLU A 80 21.52 -3.38 -13.80
N GLU A 81 21.49 -3.78 -15.08
CA GLU A 81 20.54 -3.22 -16.05
C GLU A 81 19.09 -3.59 -15.69
N ILE A 82 18.84 -4.88 -15.41
CA ILE A 82 17.52 -5.36 -15.00
C ILE A 82 17.15 -4.79 -13.63
N LYS A 83 18.08 -4.74 -12.67
CA LYS A 83 17.84 -4.13 -11.36
C LYS A 83 17.36 -2.69 -11.48
N LYS A 84 18.04 -1.88 -12.29
CA LYS A 84 17.70 -0.46 -12.48
C LYS A 84 16.28 -0.29 -13.04
N VAL A 85 15.86 -1.13 -13.98
CA VAL A 85 14.50 -1.11 -14.53
C VAL A 85 13.48 -1.52 -13.47
N LEU A 86 13.75 -2.59 -12.71
CA LEU A 86 12.84 -3.06 -11.65
C LEU A 86 12.73 -2.06 -10.50
N ASP A 87 13.83 -1.43 -10.07
CA ASP A 87 13.83 -0.37 -9.06
C ASP A 87 12.99 0.83 -9.52
N GLN A 88 13.11 1.22 -10.79
CA GLN A 88 12.30 2.31 -11.33
C GLN A 88 10.82 1.93 -11.39
N THR A 89 10.52 0.71 -11.83
CA THR A 89 9.14 0.19 -11.90
C THR A 89 8.50 0.08 -10.51
N GLU A 90 9.28 -0.32 -9.50
CA GLU A 90 8.87 -0.37 -8.11
C GLU A 90 8.54 1.02 -7.56
N LYS A 91 9.40 2.01 -7.80
CA LYS A 91 9.14 3.42 -7.44
C LYS A 91 7.90 3.99 -8.13
N ASP A 92 7.63 3.59 -9.37
CA ASP A 92 6.44 4.05 -10.08
C ASP A 92 5.16 3.40 -9.51
N ALA A 93 5.23 2.12 -9.09
CA ALA A 93 4.15 1.49 -8.33
C ALA A 93 3.94 2.17 -6.96
N GLU A 94 5.00 2.59 -6.26
CA GLU A 94 4.89 3.38 -5.02
C GLU A 94 4.17 4.72 -5.25
N LYS A 95 4.47 5.42 -6.36
CA LYS A 95 3.76 6.66 -6.73
C LYS A 95 2.29 6.41 -7.03
N ASN A 96 1.97 5.36 -7.78
CA ASN A 96 0.58 4.99 -8.10
C ASN A 96 -0.20 4.63 -6.83
N ALA A 97 0.40 3.83 -5.94
CA ALA A 97 -0.20 3.49 -4.64
C ALA A 97 -0.46 4.75 -3.80
N ALA A 98 0.45 5.72 -3.80
CA ALA A 98 0.24 7.00 -3.12
C ALA A 98 -0.93 7.79 -3.73
N GLN A 99 -1.06 7.82 -5.06
CA GLN A 99 -2.18 8.47 -5.75
C GLN A 99 -3.52 7.82 -5.39
N PHE A 100 -3.61 6.49 -5.44
CA PHE A 100 -4.84 5.78 -5.06
C PHE A 100 -5.16 5.94 -3.57
N THR A 101 -4.16 5.95 -2.70
CA THR A 101 -4.35 6.23 -1.26
C THR A 101 -4.97 7.61 -1.06
N ARG A 102 -4.45 8.64 -1.74
CA ARG A 102 -5.00 10.00 -1.73
C ARG A 102 -6.43 10.05 -2.26
N LEU A 103 -6.73 9.28 -3.29
CA LEU A 103 -8.07 9.19 -3.85
C LEU A 103 -9.04 8.53 -2.84
N VAL A 104 -8.62 7.46 -2.16
CA VAL A 104 -9.40 6.86 -1.07
C VAL A 104 -9.66 7.87 0.04
N GLU A 105 -8.65 8.62 0.47
CA GLU A 105 -8.78 9.69 1.47
C GLU A 105 -9.80 10.76 1.05
N LYS A 106 -9.81 11.15 -0.23
CA LYS A 106 -10.77 12.13 -0.76
C LYS A 106 -12.21 11.57 -0.80
N LEU A 107 -12.36 10.33 -1.25
CA LEU A 107 -13.65 9.67 -1.47
C LEU A 107 -14.27 9.04 -0.22
N SER A 108 -13.58 9.08 0.92
CA SER A 108 -14.07 8.56 2.20
C SER A 108 -13.70 9.50 3.35
N ASN A 109 -14.13 9.19 4.57
CA ASN A 109 -13.74 9.92 5.79
C ASN A 109 -12.80 9.06 6.66
N VAL A 110 -11.75 8.50 6.03
CA VAL A 110 -10.77 7.63 6.72
C VAL A 110 -9.83 8.42 7.63
N ILE A 111 -9.58 9.68 7.31
CA ILE A 111 -8.95 10.66 8.20
C ILE A 111 -10.08 11.55 8.66
N GLY A 112 -10.46 11.42 9.92
CA GLY A 112 -11.39 12.37 10.54
C GLY A 112 -10.76 13.74 10.68
#